data_AF-A0A956DMI1-F1
#
_entry.id   AF-A0A956DMI1-F1
#
_cell.length_a   1.000
_cell.length_b   1.000
_cell.length_c   1.000
_cell.angle_alpha   90.00
_cell.angle_beta   90.00
_cell.angle_gamma   90.00
#
_symmetry.space_group_name_H-M   'P 1'
#
loop_
_entity.id
_entity.type
_entity.pdbx_description
1 polymer ?
#
loop_
_entity_poly.entity_id
_entity_poly.type
_entity_poly.pdbx_seq_one_letter_code
_entity_poly.pdbx_strand_id
1 'polypeptide(L)'
;NEQLQSFATIDADALLDRYDVALAQGVLLRATKVQIALDEEEPGRVRQLFRAARFHGLLHRVGRRADDAWLIELDGPLSLFSAVQKYGLKLALFLPSVLRCHRYRLRAEVLWGKRKERLWLEIGPEHGLRPRDERVTGVSPELRDFVARFASLDCAWSVAPNDEIIALPGEAACVPDLVFENQETGEQVFLEAFGFWSRQAVWQRIETLRDHDFPSRIILAVGKQLRVSEELLDDREAADLYVYKTKMNPRRVLERLDAGA
;
A
#
# COMPACT_ATOMS: atom_id res chain seq x y z
N ASN A 1 -25.21 -12.57 28.21
CA ASN A 1 -25.95 -13.86 28.14
C ASN A 1 -25.95 -14.38 26.70
N GLU A 2 -24.80 -14.42 26.04
CA GLU A 2 -24.71 -15.00 24.69
C GLU A 2 -24.59 -16.53 24.81
N GLN A 3 -25.30 -17.27 23.96
CA GLN A 3 -25.26 -18.73 23.89
C GLN A 3 -24.70 -19.16 22.53
N LEU A 4 -23.69 -20.03 22.53
CA LEU A 4 -23.05 -20.54 21.32
C LEU A 4 -23.99 -21.53 20.60
N GLN A 5 -24.43 -21.19 19.39
CA GLN A 5 -25.30 -22.07 18.58
C GLN A 5 -24.54 -23.02 17.66
N SER A 6 -23.36 -22.60 17.20
CA SER A 6 -22.49 -23.41 16.32
C SER A 6 -21.04 -22.97 16.46
N PHE A 7 -20.11 -23.85 16.09
CA PHE A 7 -18.68 -23.61 16.16
C PHE A 7 -18.00 -24.16 14.90
N ALA A 8 -17.24 -23.31 14.21
CA ALA A 8 -16.35 -23.77 13.16
C ALA A 8 -15.14 -24.45 13.83
N THR A 9 -15.00 -25.75 13.63
CA THR A 9 -13.93 -26.54 14.27
C THR A 9 -12.55 -26.12 13.77
N ILE A 10 -11.58 -26.11 14.68
CA ILE A 10 -10.16 -25.85 14.41
C ILE A 10 -9.35 -26.90 15.16
N ASP A 11 -8.34 -27.47 14.51
CA ASP A 11 -7.43 -28.40 15.18
C ASP A 11 -6.40 -27.65 16.06
N ALA A 12 -5.69 -28.39 16.90
CA ALA A 12 -4.76 -27.81 17.87
C ALA A 12 -3.59 -27.09 17.19
N ASP A 13 -3.05 -27.64 16.12
CA ASP A 13 -1.90 -27.07 15.40
C ASP A 13 -2.29 -25.76 14.70
N ALA A 14 -3.46 -25.73 14.05
CA ALA A 14 -4.00 -24.55 13.43
C ALA A 14 -4.35 -23.45 14.44
N LEU A 15 -4.79 -23.84 15.65
CA LEU A 15 -5.02 -22.88 16.74
C LEU A 15 -3.70 -22.27 17.25
N LEU A 16 -2.64 -23.07 17.39
CA LEU A 16 -1.31 -22.60 17.77
C LEU A 16 -0.72 -21.68 16.70
N ASP A 17 -0.75 -22.08 15.43
CA ASP A 17 -0.30 -21.25 14.31
C ASP A 17 -1.02 -19.88 14.30
N ARG A 18 -2.35 -19.89 14.52
CA ARG A 18 -3.15 -18.67 14.60
C ARG A 18 -2.77 -17.83 15.81
N TYR A 19 -2.51 -18.45 16.95
CA TYR A 19 -2.10 -17.76 18.18
C TYR A 19 -0.74 -17.07 18.00
N ASP A 20 0.27 -17.76 17.46
CA ASP A 20 1.62 -17.23 17.29
C ASP A 20 1.65 -16.06 16.30
N VAL A 21 0.93 -16.18 15.19
CA VAL A 21 0.76 -15.06 14.24
C VAL A 21 0.03 -13.89 14.92
N ALA A 22 -1.05 -14.14 15.65
CA ALA A 22 -1.78 -13.09 16.36
C ALA A 22 -0.93 -12.41 17.44
N LEU A 23 -0.02 -13.14 18.09
CA LEU A 23 0.92 -12.60 19.08
C LEU A 23 1.89 -11.62 18.42
N ALA A 24 2.50 -12.01 17.29
CA ALA A 24 3.36 -11.13 16.51
C ALA A 24 2.60 -9.89 15.98
N GLN A 25 1.38 -10.08 15.47
CA GLN A 25 0.48 -9.01 15.07
C GLN A 25 0.18 -8.03 16.21
N GLY A 26 -0.04 -8.55 17.43
CA GLY A 26 -0.27 -7.75 18.63
C GLY A 26 0.90 -6.81 18.95
N VAL A 27 2.14 -7.26 18.73
CA VAL A 27 3.33 -6.41 18.89
C VAL A 27 3.38 -5.33 17.80
N LEU A 28 3.05 -5.67 16.54
CA LEU A 28 3.03 -4.72 15.42
C LEU A 28 1.97 -3.61 15.56
N LEU A 29 0.95 -3.78 16.41
CA LEU A 29 0.04 -2.68 16.77
C LEU A 29 0.74 -1.48 17.43
N ARG A 30 1.97 -1.67 17.91
CA ARG A 30 2.84 -0.64 18.50
C ARG A 30 4.01 -0.25 17.59
N ALA A 31 4.08 -0.82 16.39
CA ALA A 31 5.13 -0.51 15.43
C ALA A 31 4.95 0.89 14.85
N THR A 32 6.08 1.58 14.71
CA THR A 32 6.17 2.92 14.14
C THR A 32 6.81 2.92 12.76
N LYS A 33 7.80 2.04 12.57
CA LYS A 33 8.49 1.80 11.31
C LYS A 33 8.69 0.30 11.13
N VAL A 34 8.51 -0.21 9.92
CA VAL A 34 8.83 -1.59 9.55
C VAL A 34 9.72 -1.58 8.33
N GLN A 35 10.76 -2.40 8.33
CA GLN A 35 11.64 -2.66 7.20
C GLN A 35 11.56 -4.14 6.87
N ILE A 36 11.42 -4.46 5.59
CA ILE A 36 11.35 -5.84 5.12
C ILE A 36 12.41 -6.00 4.05
N ALA A 37 13.44 -6.79 4.35
CA ALA A 37 14.39 -7.26 3.37
C ALA A 37 13.90 -8.58 2.78
N LEU A 38 13.98 -8.71 1.46
CA LEU A 38 13.65 -9.93 0.73
C LEU A 38 14.87 -10.34 -0.10
N ASP A 39 15.37 -11.55 0.17
CA ASP A 39 16.54 -12.10 -0.51
C ASP A 39 16.05 -13.10 -1.58
N GLU A 40 16.46 -12.92 -2.84
CA GLU A 40 16.19 -13.90 -3.92
C GLU A 40 14.69 -14.25 -4.10
N GLU A 41 13.77 -13.30 -3.87
CA GLU A 41 12.34 -13.53 -4.07
C GLU A 41 11.91 -13.39 -5.54
N GLU A 42 10.97 -14.26 -5.94
CA GLU A 42 10.36 -14.22 -7.26
C GLU A 42 9.67 -12.86 -7.52
N PRO A 43 9.85 -12.22 -8.69
CA PRO A 43 9.24 -10.93 -8.99
C PRO A 43 7.72 -10.90 -8.79
N GLY A 44 7.04 -12.03 -9.06
CA GLY A 44 5.60 -12.17 -8.81
C GLY A 44 5.22 -12.11 -7.32
N ARG A 45 6.05 -12.67 -6.44
CA ARG A 45 5.84 -12.61 -4.98
C ARG A 45 6.04 -11.20 -4.47
N VAL A 46 7.10 -10.53 -4.93
CA VAL A 46 7.40 -9.14 -4.60
C VAL A 46 6.24 -8.23 -5.00
N ARG A 47 5.70 -8.38 -6.22
CA ARG A 47 4.48 -7.68 -6.66
C ARG A 47 3.28 -7.95 -5.76
N GLN A 48 3.03 -9.22 -5.41
CA GLN A 48 1.91 -9.57 -4.51
C GLN A 48 2.05 -8.89 -3.15
N LEU A 49 3.27 -8.80 -2.62
CA LEU A 49 3.53 -8.15 -1.34
C LEU A 49 3.24 -6.64 -1.42
N PHE A 50 3.60 -5.97 -2.52
CA PHE A 50 3.22 -4.56 -2.73
C PHE A 50 1.72 -4.38 -2.83
N ARG A 51 1.01 -5.25 -3.56
CA ARG A 51 -0.46 -5.21 -3.60
C ARG A 51 -1.07 -5.36 -2.22
N ALA A 52 -0.55 -6.25 -1.39
CA ALA A 52 -1.02 -6.39 -0.02
C ALA A 52 -0.73 -5.13 0.81
N ALA A 53 0.45 -4.52 0.68
CA ALA A 53 0.76 -3.26 1.35
C ALA A 53 -0.19 -2.14 0.92
N ARG A 54 -0.48 -2.02 -0.39
CA ARG A 54 -1.47 -1.09 -0.94
C ARG A 54 -2.89 -1.37 -0.46
N PHE A 55 -3.31 -2.64 -0.46
CA PHE A 55 -4.62 -3.06 0.02
C PHE A 55 -4.88 -2.62 1.46
N HIS A 56 -3.87 -2.75 2.33
CA HIS A 56 -3.94 -2.25 3.70
C HIS A 56 -3.73 -0.74 3.82
N GLY A 57 -3.38 -0.05 2.73
CA GLY A 57 -3.03 1.36 2.71
C GLY A 57 -1.84 1.66 3.61
N LEU A 58 -0.73 0.95 3.39
CA LEU A 58 0.59 1.12 4.02
C LEU A 58 1.60 1.84 3.12
N LEU A 59 2.26 2.86 3.67
CA LEU A 59 3.17 3.70 2.90
C LEU A 59 4.42 2.90 2.76
N HIS A 60 4.85 2.70 1.53
CA HIS A 60 6.03 1.93 1.26
C HIS A 60 6.95 2.69 0.33
N ARG A 61 8.22 2.66 0.68
CA ARG A 61 9.31 2.87 -0.27
C ARG A 61 9.88 1.52 -0.62
N VAL A 62 10.17 1.34 -1.90
CA VAL A 62 10.75 0.11 -2.43
C VAL A 62 12.09 0.45 -3.03
N GLY A 63 13.16 -0.11 -2.49
CA GLY A 63 14.49 0.02 -3.04
C GLY A 63 15.18 -1.32 -3.20
N ARG A 64 16.42 -1.26 -3.66
CA ARG A 64 17.38 -2.37 -3.63
C ARG A 64 18.48 -2.05 -2.61
N ARG A 65 18.93 -3.07 -1.89
CA ARG A 65 20.14 -2.99 -1.05
C ARG A 65 21.38 -3.18 -1.92
N ALA A 66 22.55 -2.94 -1.33
CA ALA A 66 23.84 -3.10 -2.02
C ALA A 66 24.11 -4.56 -2.46
N ASP A 67 23.46 -5.53 -1.82
CA ASP A 67 23.49 -6.97 -2.14
C ASP A 67 22.37 -7.38 -3.13
N ASP A 68 21.74 -6.41 -3.80
CA ASP A 68 20.59 -6.58 -4.69
C ASP A 68 19.31 -7.14 -4.03
N ALA A 69 19.27 -7.31 -2.70
CA ALA A 69 18.03 -7.68 -2.01
C ALA A 69 16.99 -6.56 -2.11
N TRP A 70 15.70 -6.91 -2.24
CA TRP A 70 14.63 -5.91 -2.17
C TRP A 70 14.50 -5.41 -0.74
N LEU A 71 14.38 -4.09 -0.57
CA LEU A 71 14.08 -3.46 0.71
C LEU A 71 12.77 -2.69 0.60
N ILE A 72 11.82 -3.08 1.44
CA ILE A 72 10.52 -2.44 1.56
C ILE A 72 10.50 -1.73 2.90
N GLU A 73 10.45 -0.41 2.88
CA GLU A 73 10.31 0.39 4.07
C GLU A 73 8.86 0.82 4.24
N LEU A 74 8.20 0.30 5.26
CA LEU A 74 6.87 0.71 5.68
C LEU A 74 6.99 1.74 6.79
N ASP A 75 7.06 3.01 6.42
CA ASP A 75 7.24 4.10 7.37
C ASP A 75 6.04 5.06 7.32
N GLY A 76 5.51 5.34 8.51
CA GLY A 76 4.46 6.32 8.69
C GLY A 76 5.09 7.68 8.99
N PRO A 77 4.73 8.76 8.32
CA PRO A 77 5.18 10.10 8.68
C PRO A 77 4.90 10.44 10.15
N LEU A 78 5.78 11.25 10.77
CA LEU A 78 5.79 11.58 12.21
C LEU A 78 4.44 12.04 12.79
N SER A 79 3.54 12.55 11.94
CA SER A 79 2.17 12.95 12.31
C SER A 79 1.19 11.78 12.54
N LEU A 80 1.42 10.61 11.92
CA LEU A 80 0.63 9.38 12.16
C LEU A 80 0.89 8.79 13.55
N PHE A 81 1.88 9.28 14.29
CA PHE A 81 2.19 8.86 15.65
C PHE A 81 1.22 9.41 16.71
N SER A 82 0.27 10.26 16.32
CA SER A 82 -0.92 10.55 17.12
C SER A 82 -2.03 9.51 16.92
N ALA A 83 -1.96 8.72 15.83
CA ALA A 83 -2.92 7.69 15.41
C ALA A 83 -2.31 6.27 15.35
N VAL A 84 -1.28 6.00 16.18
CA VAL A 84 -0.46 4.76 16.18
C VAL A 84 -1.29 3.48 16.06
N GLN A 85 -2.46 3.42 16.69
CA GLN A 85 -3.31 2.22 16.66
C GLN A 85 -3.80 1.86 15.26
N LYS A 86 -4.20 2.85 14.44
CA LYS A 86 -4.78 2.58 13.12
C LYS A 86 -3.72 2.13 12.11
N TYR A 87 -2.54 2.75 12.15
CA TYR A 87 -1.44 2.35 11.29
C TYR A 87 -0.81 1.03 11.74
N GLY A 88 -0.59 0.85 13.05
CA GLY A 88 -0.14 -0.41 13.62
C GLY A 88 -1.09 -1.57 13.32
N LEU A 89 -2.41 -1.35 13.34
CA LEU A 89 -3.39 -2.35 12.91
C LEU A 89 -3.20 -2.75 11.44
N LYS A 90 -2.94 -1.80 10.54
CA LYS A 90 -2.67 -2.11 9.13
C LYS A 90 -1.37 -2.92 8.97
N LEU A 91 -0.31 -2.57 9.70
CA LEU A 91 0.95 -3.34 9.71
C LEU A 91 0.72 -4.77 10.22
N ALA A 92 -0.05 -4.93 11.29
CA ALA A 92 -0.43 -6.23 11.83
C ALA A 92 -1.23 -7.06 10.81
N LEU A 93 -2.24 -6.47 10.17
CA LEU A 93 -3.03 -7.15 9.14
C LEU A 93 -2.22 -7.49 7.88
N PHE A 94 -1.15 -6.75 7.61
CA PHE A 94 -0.25 -6.99 6.49
C PHE A 94 0.79 -8.10 6.74
N LEU A 95 1.19 -8.32 8.01
CA LEU A 95 2.20 -9.33 8.38
C LEU A 95 2.03 -10.70 7.69
N PRO A 96 0.81 -11.29 7.61
CA PRO A 96 0.60 -12.56 6.91
C PRO A 96 1.09 -12.58 5.46
N SER A 97 1.11 -11.44 4.76
CA SER A 97 1.63 -11.36 3.39
C SER A 97 3.15 -11.50 3.36
N VAL A 98 3.84 -10.96 4.36
CA VAL A 98 5.30 -11.09 4.53
C VAL A 98 5.68 -12.52 4.87
N LEU A 99 4.95 -13.16 5.79
CA LEU A 99 5.20 -14.54 6.24
C LEU A 99 5.07 -15.58 5.10
N ARG A 100 4.51 -15.20 3.95
CA ARG A 100 4.39 -16.04 2.75
C ARG A 100 5.57 -15.93 1.79
N CYS A 101 6.53 -15.04 2.08
CA CYS A 101 7.81 -14.99 1.38
C CYS A 101 8.73 -16.09 1.90
N HIS A 102 9.61 -16.60 1.05
CA HIS A 102 10.54 -17.68 1.36
C HIS A 102 11.73 -17.20 2.20
N ARG A 103 12.37 -16.10 1.81
CA ARG A 103 13.57 -15.55 2.47
C ARG A 103 13.35 -14.08 2.78
N TYR A 104 12.84 -13.83 3.98
CA TYR A 104 12.56 -12.48 4.45
C TYR A 104 13.22 -12.16 5.81
N ARG A 105 13.47 -10.88 6.02
CA ARG A 105 13.74 -10.31 7.34
C ARG A 105 12.84 -9.11 7.54
N LEU A 106 11.88 -9.23 8.45
CA LEU A 106 11.09 -8.10 8.92
C LEU A 106 11.72 -7.56 10.19
N ARG A 107 11.99 -6.26 10.21
CA ARG A 107 12.46 -5.53 11.39
C ARG A 107 11.53 -4.37 11.67
N ALA A 108 10.93 -4.36 12.86
CA ALA A 108 9.99 -3.33 13.28
C ALA A 108 10.54 -2.55 14.48
N GLU A 109 10.51 -1.23 14.38
CA GLU A 109 10.68 -0.37 15.55
C GLU A 109 9.33 -0.27 16.26
N VAL A 110 9.30 -0.55 17.57
CA VAL A 110 8.09 -0.52 18.40
C VAL A 110 8.26 0.39 19.60
N LEU A 111 7.17 1.06 19.99
CA LEU A 111 7.10 1.85 21.23
C LEU A 111 6.37 1.05 22.31
N TRP A 112 7.12 0.53 23.29
CA TRP A 112 6.62 -0.42 24.27
C TRP A 112 6.41 0.16 25.68
N GLY A 113 5.40 -0.38 26.38
CA GLY A 113 5.10 -0.02 27.77
C GLY A 113 4.60 1.42 27.96
N LYS A 114 4.38 1.80 29.23
CA LYS A 114 3.87 3.14 29.59
C LYS A 114 4.83 4.27 29.21
N ARG A 115 6.13 3.99 29.19
CA ARG A 115 7.19 4.96 28.87
C ARG A 115 7.48 5.06 27.37
N LYS A 116 6.82 4.27 26.52
CA LYS A 116 7.06 4.21 25.07
C LYS A 116 8.54 3.98 24.75
N GLU A 117 9.15 3.00 25.41
CA GLU A 117 10.53 2.62 25.15
C GLU A 117 10.67 2.10 23.73
N ARG A 118 11.70 2.57 23.01
CA ARG A 118 11.98 2.14 21.64
C ARG A 118 12.68 0.80 21.67
N LEU A 119 12.00 -0.23 21.15
CA LEU A 119 12.52 -1.58 21.01
C LEU A 119 12.46 -2.03 19.55
N TRP A 120 13.18 -3.11 19.25
CA TRP A 120 13.17 -3.73 17.93
C TRP A 120 12.58 -5.13 18.00
N LEU A 121 11.65 -5.41 17.10
CA LEU A 121 11.16 -6.75 16.81
C LEU A 121 11.78 -7.22 15.49
N GLU A 122 12.35 -8.41 15.48
CA GLU A 122 12.81 -9.06 14.24
C GLU A 122 12.01 -10.35 14.04
N ILE A 123 11.56 -10.58 12.80
CA ILE A 123 10.84 -11.77 12.37
C ILE A 123 11.48 -12.27 11.08
N GLY A 124 11.71 -13.57 11.03
CA GLY A 124 12.22 -14.30 9.86
C GLY A 124 11.69 -15.73 9.82
N PRO A 125 11.95 -16.48 8.74
CA PRO A 125 11.46 -17.84 8.54
C PRO A 125 11.79 -18.80 9.69
N GLU A 126 12.91 -18.61 10.38
CA GLU A 126 13.37 -19.43 11.52
C GLU A 126 12.42 -19.39 12.73
N HIS A 127 11.55 -18.37 12.80
CA HIS A 127 10.55 -18.25 13.86
C HIS A 127 9.30 -19.10 13.60
N GLY A 128 9.17 -19.70 12.41
CA GLY A 128 8.13 -20.68 12.12
C GLY A 128 6.69 -20.14 12.08
N LEU A 129 6.48 -18.83 11.99
CA LEU A 129 5.14 -18.23 11.97
C LEU A 129 4.39 -18.58 10.68
N ARG A 130 3.22 -19.22 10.82
CA ARG A 130 2.44 -19.75 9.69
C ARG A 130 1.08 -19.08 9.56
N PRO A 131 0.87 -18.21 8.56
CA PRO A 131 -0.43 -17.59 8.36
C PRO A 131 -1.43 -18.63 7.82
N ARG A 132 -2.58 -18.76 8.50
CA ARG A 132 -3.70 -19.63 8.11
C ARG A 132 -4.88 -18.85 7.49
N ASP A 133 -4.74 -17.53 7.36
CA ASP A 133 -5.75 -16.67 6.74
C ASP A 133 -5.77 -16.79 5.20
N GLU A 134 -6.81 -16.25 4.59
CA GLU A 134 -6.88 -16.14 3.13
C GLU A 134 -5.86 -15.13 2.59
N ARG A 135 -5.38 -15.37 1.37
CA ARG A 135 -4.45 -14.44 0.71
C ARG A 135 -5.20 -13.20 0.26
N VAL A 136 -4.64 -12.03 0.57
CA VAL A 136 -5.02 -10.78 -0.07
C VAL A 136 -4.58 -10.85 -1.54
N THR A 137 -5.54 -10.84 -2.46
CA THR A 137 -5.31 -11.04 -3.91
C THR A 137 -5.87 -9.92 -4.79
N GLY A 138 -6.31 -8.80 -4.22
CA GLY A 138 -6.92 -7.72 -5.00
C GLY A 138 -6.77 -6.33 -4.40
N VAL A 139 -7.31 -5.34 -5.12
CA VAL A 139 -7.41 -3.95 -4.68
C VAL A 139 -8.40 -3.77 -3.54
N SER A 140 -8.27 -2.66 -2.81
CA SER A 140 -9.17 -2.34 -1.69
C SER A 140 -10.64 -2.31 -2.16
N PRO A 141 -11.62 -2.56 -1.27
CA PRO A 141 -13.03 -2.50 -1.64
C PRO A 141 -13.44 -1.15 -2.27
N GLU A 142 -12.86 -0.04 -1.81
CA GLU A 142 -13.11 1.30 -2.36
C GLU A 142 -12.60 1.44 -3.79
N LEU A 143 -11.41 0.93 -4.09
CA LEU A 143 -10.86 0.92 -5.45
C LEU A 143 -11.66 -0.01 -6.37
N ARG A 144 -12.11 -1.16 -5.86
CA ARG A 144 -12.96 -2.09 -6.62
C ARG A 144 -14.30 -1.45 -7.00
N ASP A 145 -14.94 -0.76 -6.05
CA ASP A 145 -16.17 0.02 -6.30
C ASP A 145 -15.92 1.13 -7.33
N PHE A 146 -14.78 1.83 -7.24
CA PHE A 146 -14.40 2.84 -8.21
C PHE A 146 -14.22 2.25 -9.63
N VAL A 147 -13.46 1.16 -9.77
CA VAL A 147 -13.23 0.48 -11.05
C VAL A 147 -14.56 0.07 -11.68
N ALA A 148 -15.46 -0.55 -10.92
CA ALA A 148 -16.76 -0.98 -11.42
C ALA A 148 -17.63 0.21 -11.89
N ARG A 149 -17.61 1.32 -11.15
CA ARG A 149 -18.35 2.54 -11.52
C ARG A 149 -17.73 3.25 -12.73
N PHE A 150 -16.40 3.26 -12.84
CA PHE A 150 -15.71 3.86 -13.99
C PHE A 150 -15.95 3.06 -15.26
N ALA A 151 -15.90 1.73 -15.20
CA ALA A 151 -16.20 0.84 -16.33
C ALA A 151 -17.64 0.95 -16.87
N SER A 152 -18.54 1.60 -16.12
CA SER A 152 -19.92 1.89 -16.57
C SER A 152 -20.07 3.22 -17.33
N LEU A 153 -18.99 4.00 -17.45
CA LEU A 153 -18.97 5.22 -18.24
C LEU A 153 -18.85 4.87 -19.72
N ASP A 154 -19.60 5.59 -20.55
CA ASP A 154 -19.48 5.53 -22.01
C ASP A 154 -18.34 6.46 -22.44
N CYS A 155 -17.12 5.91 -22.56
CA CYS A 155 -15.91 6.64 -22.92
C CYS A 155 -14.85 5.71 -23.54
N ALA A 156 -13.81 6.28 -24.14
CA ALA A 156 -12.72 5.53 -24.79
C ALA A 156 -11.74 4.88 -23.79
N TRP A 157 -11.84 5.18 -22.49
CA TRP A 157 -10.90 4.72 -21.48
C TRP A 157 -11.34 3.43 -20.79
N SER A 158 -10.44 2.47 -20.72
CA SER A 158 -10.56 1.29 -19.85
C SER A 158 -9.81 1.50 -18.54
N VAL A 159 -10.14 0.73 -17.50
CA VAL A 159 -9.47 0.80 -16.20
C VAL A 159 -9.22 -0.59 -15.63
N ALA A 160 -8.03 -0.80 -15.08
CA ALA A 160 -7.65 -2.04 -14.41
C ALA A 160 -6.77 -1.76 -13.18
N PRO A 161 -6.73 -2.68 -12.20
CA PRO A 161 -5.65 -2.70 -11.21
C PRO A 161 -4.27 -2.72 -11.89
N ASN A 162 -3.35 -1.90 -11.40
CA ASN A 162 -1.98 -1.92 -11.92
C ASN A 162 -1.12 -2.97 -11.20
N ASP A 163 -0.36 -3.70 -12.00
CA ASP A 163 0.54 -4.76 -11.56
C ASP A 163 2.01 -4.41 -11.77
N GLU A 164 2.30 -3.29 -12.44
CA GLU A 164 3.64 -2.89 -12.81
C GLU A 164 4.33 -2.12 -11.70
N ILE A 165 5.61 -2.45 -11.49
CA ILE A 165 6.52 -1.70 -10.63
C ILE A 165 7.29 -0.75 -11.53
N ILE A 166 7.08 0.54 -11.34
CA ILE A 166 7.73 1.60 -12.11
C ILE A 166 8.99 2.00 -11.36
N ALA A 167 10.13 1.55 -11.86
CA ALA A 167 11.43 1.93 -11.31
C ALA A 167 11.77 3.37 -11.72
N LEU A 168 12.07 4.21 -10.73
CA LEU A 168 12.52 5.58 -10.95
C LEU A 168 14.05 5.62 -10.79
N PRO A 169 14.82 6.08 -11.79
CA PRO A 169 16.27 6.10 -11.71
C PRO A 169 16.77 6.85 -10.47
N GLY A 170 17.54 6.17 -9.63
CA GLY A 170 18.13 6.75 -8.42
C GLY A 170 17.19 6.87 -7.21
N GLU A 171 15.95 6.38 -7.30
CA GLU A 171 14.95 6.54 -6.24
C GLU A 171 14.10 5.27 -6.01
N ALA A 172 13.29 5.30 -4.95
CA ALA A 172 12.38 4.21 -4.62
C ALA A 172 11.33 4.00 -5.74
N ALA A 173 11.10 2.72 -6.10
CA ALA A 173 10.13 2.37 -7.13
C ALA A 173 8.70 2.80 -6.76
N CYS A 174 7.95 3.25 -7.77
CA CYS A 174 6.54 3.58 -7.67
C CYS A 174 5.68 2.40 -8.10
N VAL A 175 4.57 2.17 -7.40
CA VAL A 175 3.58 1.16 -7.77
C VAL A 175 2.21 1.82 -7.69
N PRO A 176 1.72 2.43 -8.78
CA PRO A 176 0.38 3.00 -8.83
C PRO A 176 -0.70 1.94 -8.58
N ASP A 177 -1.89 2.38 -8.16
CA ASP A 177 -3.00 1.51 -7.79
C ASP A 177 -3.79 1.03 -9.02
N LEU A 178 -4.01 1.92 -9.98
CA LEU A 178 -4.78 1.67 -11.20
C LEU A 178 -3.99 2.12 -12.43
N VAL A 179 -4.30 1.51 -13.57
CA VAL A 179 -3.91 1.95 -14.90
C VAL A 179 -5.16 2.18 -15.73
N PHE A 180 -5.19 3.30 -16.45
CA PHE A 180 -6.17 3.62 -17.47
C PHE A 180 -5.52 3.49 -18.84
N GLU A 181 -6.23 2.90 -19.79
CA GLU A 181 -5.76 2.76 -21.16
C GLU A 181 -6.82 3.29 -22.11
N ASN A 182 -6.44 4.27 -22.94
CA ASN A 182 -7.28 4.80 -24.00
C ASN A 182 -7.30 3.80 -25.16
N GLN A 183 -8.48 3.25 -25.47
CA GLN A 183 -8.64 2.21 -26.48
C GLN A 183 -8.45 2.72 -27.92
N GLU A 184 -8.50 4.03 -28.14
CA GLU A 184 -8.32 4.64 -29.46
C GLU A 184 -6.87 5.05 -29.71
N THR A 185 -6.19 5.61 -28.70
CA THR A 185 -4.80 6.12 -28.84
C THR A 185 -3.73 5.17 -28.31
N GLY A 186 -4.09 4.23 -27.42
CA GLY A 186 -3.16 3.38 -26.69
C GLY A 186 -2.44 4.09 -25.54
N GLU A 187 -2.82 5.33 -25.21
CA GLU A 187 -2.23 6.08 -24.10
C GLU A 187 -2.51 5.40 -22.76
N GLN A 188 -1.49 5.31 -21.90
CA GLN A 188 -1.61 4.81 -20.54
C GLN A 188 -1.43 5.93 -19.52
N VAL A 189 -2.37 6.02 -18.58
CA VAL A 189 -2.34 6.96 -17.45
C VAL A 189 -2.51 6.18 -16.16
N PHE A 190 -1.62 6.38 -15.20
CA PHE A 190 -1.71 5.72 -13.91
C PHE A 190 -2.49 6.54 -12.89
N LEU A 191 -3.03 5.88 -11.86
CA LEU A 191 -3.60 6.56 -10.70
C LEU A 191 -3.09 5.95 -9.40
N GLU A 192 -2.67 6.82 -8.49
CA GLU A 192 -2.26 6.46 -7.14
C GLU A 192 -3.23 7.09 -6.12
N ALA A 193 -3.92 6.23 -5.35
CA ALA A 193 -5.00 6.63 -4.46
C ALA A 193 -4.49 6.95 -3.05
N PHE A 194 -4.52 8.23 -2.73
CA PHE A 194 -4.18 8.79 -1.43
C PHE A 194 -5.39 8.96 -0.47
N GLY A 195 -6.02 7.86 -0.04
CA GLY A 195 -7.21 7.90 0.83
C GLY A 195 -7.01 8.00 2.35
N PHE A 196 -6.01 7.34 2.93
CA PHE A 196 -5.80 7.29 4.41
C PHE A 196 -4.39 7.67 4.85
N TRP A 197 -3.65 8.30 3.96
CA TRP A 197 -2.26 8.62 4.15
C TRP A 197 -2.10 9.87 4.98
N SER A 198 -0.86 10.30 5.24
CA SER A 198 -0.67 11.65 5.76
C SER A 198 -0.37 12.61 4.62
N ARG A 199 -0.60 13.89 4.89
CA ARG A 199 -0.16 15.01 4.04
C ARG A 199 1.31 14.88 3.62
N GLN A 200 2.20 14.45 4.51
CA GLN A 200 3.64 14.30 4.21
C GLN A 200 3.92 13.23 3.16
N ALA A 201 3.11 12.17 3.09
CA ALA A 201 3.32 11.11 2.09
C ALA A 201 2.98 11.59 0.68
N VAL A 202 1.91 12.38 0.57
CA VAL A 202 1.53 13.03 -0.68
C VAL A 202 2.64 13.98 -1.12
N TRP A 203 3.19 14.77 -0.19
CA TRP A 203 4.32 15.65 -0.49
C TRP A 203 5.57 14.92 -0.97
N GLN A 204 5.96 13.84 -0.28
CA GLN A 204 7.11 13.04 -0.71
C GLN A 204 6.91 12.48 -2.12
N ARG A 205 5.71 11.99 -2.44
CA ARG A 205 5.41 11.54 -3.81
C ARG A 205 5.49 12.69 -4.82
N ILE A 206 4.95 13.86 -4.48
CA ILE A 206 5.04 15.06 -5.34
C ILE A 206 6.50 15.45 -5.58
N GLU A 207 7.35 15.45 -4.55
CA GLU A 207 8.78 15.71 -4.67
C GLU A 207 9.45 14.67 -5.59
N THR A 208 9.20 13.36 -5.37
CA THR A 208 9.69 12.29 -6.24
C THR A 208 9.29 12.49 -7.71
N LEU A 209 8.05 12.91 -7.99
CA LEU A 209 7.60 13.15 -9.37
C LEU A 209 8.11 14.45 -9.98
N ARG A 210 8.62 15.39 -9.16
CA ARG A 210 9.26 16.62 -9.63
C ARG A 210 10.73 16.43 -9.96
N ASP A 211 11.38 15.54 -9.21
CA ASP A 211 12.82 15.31 -9.28
C ASP A 211 13.18 14.19 -10.28
N HIS A 212 12.20 13.36 -10.66
CA HIS A 212 12.40 12.23 -11.58
C HIS A 212 11.36 12.20 -12.70
N ASP A 213 11.79 11.84 -13.89
CA ASP A 213 10.89 11.61 -15.02
C ASP A 213 10.09 10.32 -14.78
N PHE A 214 8.77 10.48 -14.69
CA PHE A 214 7.85 9.35 -14.70
C PHE A 214 7.59 8.94 -16.16
N PRO A 215 7.59 7.65 -16.50
CA PRO A 215 7.48 7.20 -17.90
C PRO A 215 6.14 7.51 -18.58
N SER A 216 5.15 8.01 -17.84
CA SER A 216 3.76 8.15 -18.27
C SER A 216 3.05 9.19 -17.40
N ARG A 217 1.83 9.59 -17.78
CA ARG A 217 1.00 10.45 -16.93
C ARG A 217 0.56 9.71 -15.66
N ILE A 218 0.49 10.41 -14.53
CA ILE A 218 -0.01 9.87 -13.26
C ILE A 218 -0.97 10.85 -12.56
N ILE A 219 -2.10 10.34 -12.08
CA ILE A 219 -3.08 11.09 -11.28
C ILE A 219 -2.93 10.68 -9.81
N LEU A 220 -2.60 11.62 -8.93
CA LEU A 220 -2.61 11.40 -7.48
C LEU A 220 -3.98 11.76 -6.93
N ALA A 221 -4.78 10.75 -6.57
CA ALA A 221 -6.11 10.97 -6.03
C ALA A 221 -6.08 11.14 -4.50
N VAL A 222 -6.21 12.36 -3.98
CA VAL A 222 -5.98 12.70 -2.57
C VAL A 222 -7.29 12.98 -1.82
N GLY A 223 -7.49 12.35 -0.67
CA GLY A 223 -8.65 12.68 0.18
C GLY A 223 -8.56 14.08 0.80
N LYS A 224 -9.65 14.86 0.78
CA LYS A 224 -9.73 16.25 1.27
C LYS A 224 -9.28 16.42 2.73
N GLN A 225 -9.44 15.39 3.54
CA GLN A 225 -8.95 15.33 4.92
C GLN A 225 -7.44 15.56 5.06
N LEU A 226 -6.67 15.34 4.00
CA LEU A 226 -5.22 15.52 3.99
C LEU A 226 -4.78 16.99 3.83
N ARG A 227 -5.73 17.89 3.53
CA ARG A 227 -5.49 19.34 3.40
C ARG A 227 -4.34 19.65 2.42
N VAL A 228 -4.33 18.93 1.31
CA VAL A 228 -3.46 19.12 0.14
C VAL A 228 -4.29 19.90 -0.90
N SER A 229 -3.70 20.93 -1.52
CA SER A 229 -4.35 21.70 -2.60
C SER A 229 -4.00 21.09 -3.95
N GLU A 230 -4.93 21.16 -4.92
CA GLU A 230 -4.65 20.74 -6.30
C GLU A 230 -3.60 21.62 -6.99
N GLU A 231 -3.46 22.87 -6.53
CA GLU A 231 -2.47 23.86 -7.01
C GLU A 231 -1.00 23.52 -6.65
N LEU A 232 -0.76 22.35 -6.04
CA LEU A 232 0.58 21.94 -5.61
C LEU A 232 1.41 21.28 -6.69
N LEU A 233 0.78 20.83 -7.76
CA LEU A 233 1.49 20.48 -8.97
C LEU A 233 1.28 21.65 -9.93
N ASP A 234 2.39 22.23 -10.41
CA ASP A 234 2.33 23.09 -11.59
C ASP A 234 1.90 22.22 -12.79
N ASP A 235 1.46 22.83 -13.91
CA ASP A 235 1.08 22.16 -15.17
C ASP A 235 2.26 21.41 -15.85
N ARG A 236 3.00 20.59 -15.11
CA ARG A 236 3.92 19.60 -15.65
C ARG A 236 3.08 18.46 -16.17
N GLU A 237 3.14 18.23 -17.48
CA GLU A 237 2.24 17.34 -18.24
C GLU A 237 2.16 15.90 -17.70
N ALA A 238 3.15 15.43 -16.94
CA ALA A 238 3.24 14.05 -16.45
C ALA A 238 2.50 13.77 -15.12
N ALA A 239 2.09 14.77 -14.31
CA ALA A 239 1.44 14.50 -13.03
C ALA A 239 0.30 15.47 -12.69
N ASP A 240 -0.86 14.94 -12.32
CA ASP A 240 -2.05 15.70 -11.91
C ASP A 240 -2.49 15.33 -10.48
N LEU A 241 -3.12 16.27 -9.78
CA LEU A 241 -3.69 16.07 -8.45
C LEU A 241 -5.22 16.12 -8.49
N TYR A 242 -5.87 15.07 -7.98
CA TYR A 242 -7.32 14.99 -7.85
C TYR A 242 -7.75 14.91 -6.37
N VAL A 243 -8.34 15.96 -5.82
CA VAL A 243 -8.81 16.00 -4.44
C VAL A 243 -10.29 15.60 -4.33
N TYR A 244 -10.58 14.56 -3.54
CA TYR A 244 -11.95 14.05 -3.35
C TYR A 244 -12.41 14.11 -1.89
N LYS A 245 -13.73 14.24 -1.65
CA LYS A 245 -14.28 14.37 -0.28
C LYS A 245 -14.39 13.02 0.45
N THR A 246 -15.17 12.10 -0.12
CA THR A 246 -15.52 10.83 0.56
C THR A 246 -15.19 9.64 -0.31
N LYS A 247 -15.62 9.68 -1.57
CA LYS A 247 -15.30 8.69 -2.60
C LYS A 247 -14.81 9.41 -3.85
N MET A 248 -13.93 8.75 -4.60
CA MET A 248 -13.54 9.20 -5.93
C MET A 248 -14.75 9.21 -6.87
N ASN A 249 -14.83 10.25 -7.70
CA ASN A 249 -15.85 10.41 -8.72
C ASN A 249 -15.26 10.02 -10.08
N PRO A 250 -15.73 8.91 -10.70
CA PRO A 250 -15.25 8.48 -12.01
C PRO A 250 -15.27 9.56 -13.09
N ARG A 251 -16.31 10.41 -13.14
CA ARG A 251 -16.40 11.48 -14.15
C ARG A 251 -15.32 12.54 -13.98
N ARG A 252 -14.94 12.87 -12.74
CA ARG A 252 -13.87 13.83 -12.46
C ARG A 252 -12.48 13.30 -12.83
N VAL A 253 -12.31 11.97 -12.78
CA VAL A 253 -11.10 11.31 -13.27
C VAL A 253 -11.09 11.29 -14.79
N LEU A 254 -12.22 10.95 -15.43
CA LEU A 254 -12.36 11.02 -16.89
C LEU A 254 -12.05 12.41 -17.45
N GLU A 255 -12.61 13.47 -16.86
CA GLU A 255 -12.29 14.87 -17.23
C GLU A 255 -10.79 15.16 -17.24
N ARG A 256 -10.01 14.53 -16.34
CA ARG A 256 -8.54 14.72 -16.25
C ARG A 256 -7.77 13.86 -17.23
N LEU A 257 -8.26 12.64 -17.49
CA LEU A 257 -7.70 11.79 -18.52
C LEU A 257 -7.77 12.50 -19.88
N ASP A 258 -8.94 13.04 -20.21
CA ASP A 258 -9.20 13.77 -21.46
C ASP A 258 -8.48 15.13 -21.53
N ALA A 259 -8.26 15.81 -20.40
CA ALA A 259 -7.64 17.14 -20.39
C ALA A 259 -6.13 17.15 -20.68
N GLY A 260 -5.45 16.01 -20.61
CA GLY A 260 -4.04 15.91 -21.00
C GLY A 260 -3.79 14.96 -22.17
N ALA A 261 -4.86 14.60 -22.90
CA ALA A 261 -4.78 13.95 -24.20
C ALA A 261 -4.60 14.97 -25.33
#